data_AF-A0AAQ3KUA2-F1
#
_entry.id   AF-A0AAQ3KUA2-F1
#
_cell.length_a   1.000
_cell.length_b   1.000
_cell.length_c   1.000
_cell.angle_alpha   90.00
_cell.angle_beta   90.00
_cell.angle_gamma   90.00
#
_symmetry.space_group_name_H-M   'P 1'
#
loop_
_entity.id
_entity.type
_entity.pdbx_description
1 polymer ?
#
loop_
_entity_poly.entity_id
_entity_poly.type
_entity_poly.pdbx_seq_one_letter_code
_entity_poly.pdbx_strand_id
1 'polypeptide(L)'
;MGRTPIMRPPPPLDEGRHSAFLRSLRALFLDRNLFSGPFPDILLSVRDLRVLDLSHSHLPGPLPPALASLPDLVSLRLDDNRFNGSIPAFNQSSLRSFNVSGNDLSGVVPIIDVLASFDSSVFADNPALCSAIVRKECASNTFFPSAGSSPAAAGAPSPGTTTAPYGGKFLPGLVSPSRVSRKKGSFSLYSC
;
A
#
# COMPACT_ATOMS: atom_id res chain seq x y z
N MET A 1 5.83 30.41 -53.91
CA MET A 1 5.56 30.77 -52.50
C MET A 1 4.46 29.84 -52.00
N GLY A 2 4.51 29.13 -50.88
CA GLY A 2 5.57 28.84 -49.92
C GLY A 2 5.44 27.38 -49.46
N ARG A 3 6.54 26.78 -49.02
CA ARG A 3 6.54 25.42 -48.46
C ARG A 3 6.06 25.52 -47.01
N THR A 4 4.99 24.82 -46.66
CA THR A 4 4.55 24.66 -45.28
C THR A 4 5.68 24.01 -44.46
N PRO A 5 6.07 24.57 -43.30
CA PRO A 5 7.11 23.99 -42.49
C PRO A 5 6.58 22.70 -41.85
N ILE A 6 7.25 21.57 -42.14
CA ILE A 6 6.99 20.29 -41.49
C ILE A 6 7.52 20.40 -40.06
N MET A 7 6.62 20.66 -39.12
CA MET A 7 6.90 20.65 -37.70
C MET A 7 7.13 19.20 -37.28
N ARG A 8 8.39 18.81 -37.04
CA ARG A 8 8.70 17.47 -36.51
C ARG A 8 8.06 17.34 -35.12
N PRO A 9 7.41 16.21 -34.82
CA PRO A 9 6.92 15.95 -33.48
C PRO A 9 8.11 16.03 -32.50
N PRO A 10 7.92 16.57 -31.29
CA PRO A 10 8.96 16.60 -30.28
C PRO A 10 9.47 15.18 -30.03
N PRO A 11 10.79 14.98 -29.89
CA PRO A 11 11.33 13.66 -29.58
C PRO A 11 10.68 13.13 -28.29
N PRO A 12 10.38 11.82 -28.21
CA PRO A 12 9.84 11.23 -26.99
C PRO A 12 10.80 11.55 -25.83
N LEU A 13 10.24 11.99 -24.71
CA LEU A 13 11.01 12.24 -23.50
C LEU A 13 11.72 10.92 -23.14
N ASP A 14 13.06 10.97 -23.17
CA ASP A 14 13.93 9.85 -22.88
C ASP A 14 13.78 9.43 -21.41
N GLU A 15 12.82 8.55 -21.13
CA GLU A 15 12.60 7.97 -19.80
C GLU A 15 13.80 7.10 -19.33
N GLY A 16 14.80 6.87 -20.20
CA GLY A 16 15.95 6.02 -19.93
C GLY A 16 17.12 6.70 -19.20
N ARG A 17 17.21 8.03 -19.14
CA ARG A 17 18.40 8.72 -18.59
C ARG A 17 18.39 9.03 -17.09
N HIS A 18 17.25 8.93 -16.41
CA HIS A 18 17.19 9.24 -14.97
C HIS A 18 17.67 8.08 -14.07
N SER A 19 17.54 6.82 -14.52
CA SER A 19 17.92 5.63 -13.75
C SER A 19 19.43 5.37 -13.70
N ALA A 20 20.20 5.99 -14.59
CA ALA A 20 21.65 5.81 -14.68
C ALA A 20 22.44 6.51 -13.55
N PHE A 21 21.81 7.42 -12.79
CA PHE A 21 22.49 8.31 -11.84
C PHE A 21 22.55 7.79 -10.40
N LEU A 22 21.73 6.80 -10.03
CA LEU A 22 21.65 6.30 -8.65
C LEU A 22 22.39 4.96 -8.45
N ARG A 23 23.35 4.62 -9.32
CA ARG A 23 24.09 3.35 -9.30
C ARG A 23 24.86 3.07 -8.00
N SER A 24 25.03 4.05 -7.12
CA SER A 24 25.74 3.87 -5.85
C SER A 24 24.89 4.22 -4.64
N LEU A 25 23.59 4.51 -4.83
CA LEU A 25 22.70 4.81 -3.72
C LEU A 25 22.39 3.53 -2.94
N ARG A 26 23.00 3.41 -1.76
CA ARG A 26 22.84 2.24 -0.88
C ARG A 26 21.89 2.47 0.27
N ALA A 27 21.77 3.72 0.73
CA ALA A 27 20.91 4.08 1.84
C ALA A 27 20.19 5.37 1.50
N LEU A 28 18.87 5.36 1.67
CA LEU A 28 18.01 6.51 1.46
C LEU A 28 17.12 6.67 2.68
N PHE A 29 17.30 7.78 3.39
CA PHE A 29 16.47 8.18 4.52
C PHE A 29 15.71 9.43 4.13
N LEU A 30 14.40 9.31 4.08
CA LEU A 30 13.48 10.39 3.77
C LEU A 30 12.32 10.43 4.76
N ASP A 31 12.53 9.90 5.97
CA ASP A 31 11.50 9.87 7.00
C ASP A 31 11.08 11.28 7.45
N ARG A 32 9.86 11.37 7.99
CA ARG A 32 9.29 12.61 8.56
C ARG A 32 9.21 13.77 7.56
N ASN A 33 8.89 13.46 6.31
CA ASN A 33 8.67 14.46 5.27
C ASN A 33 7.18 14.64 4.96
N LEU A 34 6.83 15.77 4.33
CA LEU A 34 5.47 16.02 3.85
C LEU A 34 5.36 15.62 2.38
N PHE A 35 5.73 14.40 2.05
CA PHE A 35 5.63 13.94 0.67
C PHE A 35 4.18 13.85 0.23
N SER A 36 3.98 14.10 -1.06
CA SER A 36 2.69 14.01 -1.72
C SER A 36 2.88 13.30 -3.04
N GLY A 37 1.94 12.42 -3.38
CA GLY A 37 2.05 11.56 -4.56
C GLY A 37 2.49 10.13 -4.19
N PRO A 38 2.44 9.21 -5.17
CA PRO A 38 2.69 7.80 -4.93
C PRO A 38 4.16 7.51 -4.63
N PHE A 39 4.44 6.26 -4.26
CA PHE A 39 5.80 5.73 -4.18
C PHE A 39 6.59 6.06 -5.48
N PRO A 40 7.81 6.61 -5.38
CA PRO A 40 8.58 6.99 -6.56
C PRO A 40 9.22 5.76 -7.23
N ASP A 41 8.67 5.34 -8.37
CA ASP A 41 9.11 4.15 -9.12
C ASP A 41 10.60 4.14 -9.49
N ILE A 42 11.23 5.31 -9.56
CA ILE A 42 12.68 5.42 -9.80
C ILE A 42 13.51 4.65 -8.76
N LEU A 43 13.04 4.55 -7.51
CA LEU A 43 13.73 3.79 -6.46
C LEU A 43 13.77 2.28 -6.74
N LEU A 44 12.82 1.77 -7.55
CA LEU A 44 12.75 0.37 -7.95
C LEU A 44 13.87 0.00 -8.95
N SER A 45 14.48 1.01 -9.58
CA SER A 45 15.61 0.82 -10.50
C SER A 45 16.98 0.79 -9.81
N VAL A 46 17.04 1.15 -8.52
CA VAL A 46 18.28 1.24 -7.73
C VAL A 46 18.62 -0.13 -7.15
N ARG A 47 19.39 -0.93 -7.90
CA ARG A 47 19.70 -2.33 -7.54
C ARG A 47 20.55 -2.48 -6.27
N ASP A 48 21.41 -1.50 -5.98
CA ASP A 48 22.34 -1.51 -4.84
C ASP A 48 21.70 -0.96 -3.55
N LEU A 49 20.39 -0.67 -3.54
CA LEU A 49 19.70 -0.10 -2.39
C LEU A 49 19.60 -1.13 -1.26
N ARG A 50 20.19 -0.82 -0.12
CA ARG A 50 20.22 -1.64 1.10
C ARG A 50 19.30 -1.12 2.19
N VAL A 51 19.13 0.21 2.27
CA VAL A 51 18.30 0.84 3.29
C VAL A 51 17.36 1.81 2.63
N LEU A 52 16.07 1.65 2.89
CA LEU A 52 15.03 2.59 2.51
C LEU A 52 14.17 2.92 3.74
N ASP A 53 14.19 4.18 4.14
CA ASP A 53 13.32 4.71 5.18
C ASP A 53 12.46 5.83 4.61
N LEU A 54 11.16 5.57 4.52
CA LEU A 54 10.13 6.53 4.12
C LEU A 54 9.11 6.73 5.24
N SER A 55 9.45 6.37 6.48
CA SER A 55 8.51 6.40 7.60
C SER A 55 7.96 7.80 7.87
N HIS A 56 6.77 7.89 8.46
CA HIS A 56 6.15 9.15 8.86
C HIS A 56 6.01 10.18 7.72
N SER A 57 5.72 9.74 6.49
CA SER A 57 5.75 10.64 5.31
C SER A 57 4.41 10.82 4.58
N HIS A 58 3.31 10.32 5.16
CA HIS A 58 1.95 10.40 4.61
C HIS A 58 1.80 9.90 3.16
N LEU A 59 2.67 9.01 2.71
CA LEU A 59 2.69 8.52 1.33
C LEU A 59 1.46 7.65 1.04
N PRO A 60 0.60 8.02 0.09
CA PRO A 60 -0.56 7.22 -0.31
C PRO A 60 -0.22 6.20 -1.40
N GLY A 61 -1.12 5.23 -1.57
CA GLY A 61 -1.12 4.30 -2.70
C GLY A 61 -0.54 2.93 -2.38
N PRO A 62 -0.51 2.01 -3.34
CA PRO A 62 -0.10 0.63 -3.09
C PRO A 62 1.41 0.50 -3.01
N LEU A 63 1.88 -0.54 -2.31
CA LEU A 63 3.27 -0.94 -2.37
C LEU A 63 3.56 -1.62 -3.72
N PRO A 64 4.51 -1.12 -4.54
CA PRO A 64 4.82 -1.73 -5.82
C PRO A 64 5.46 -3.12 -5.61
N PRO A 65 5.00 -4.17 -6.31
CA PRO A 65 5.56 -5.52 -6.16
C PRO A 65 7.06 -5.60 -6.44
N ALA A 66 7.59 -4.74 -7.30
CA ALA A 66 9.01 -4.68 -7.61
C ALA A 66 9.89 -4.27 -6.40
N LEU A 67 9.32 -3.68 -5.35
CA LEU A 67 10.04 -3.40 -4.09
C LEU A 67 10.51 -4.69 -3.41
N ALA A 68 9.72 -5.77 -3.52
CA ALA A 68 10.10 -7.11 -3.09
C ALA A 68 11.11 -7.81 -4.02
N SER A 69 11.58 -7.12 -5.07
CA SER A 69 12.58 -7.62 -6.03
C SER A 69 13.92 -6.86 -5.96
N LEU A 70 14.10 -5.96 -4.98
CA LEU A 70 15.39 -5.30 -4.73
C LEU A 70 16.34 -6.30 -4.04
N PRO A 71 17.47 -6.70 -4.68
CA PRO A 71 18.25 -7.86 -4.27
C PRO A 71 18.97 -7.67 -2.92
N ASP A 72 19.47 -6.47 -2.66
CA ASP A 72 20.35 -6.19 -1.52
C ASP A 72 19.67 -5.47 -0.36
N LEU A 73 18.32 -5.40 -0.37
CA LEU A 73 17.56 -4.66 0.63
C LEU A 73 17.68 -5.31 2.02
N VAL A 74 18.28 -4.60 2.96
CA VAL A 74 18.51 -5.03 4.35
C VAL A 74 17.51 -4.41 5.30
N SER A 75 17.15 -3.15 5.09
CA SER A 75 16.22 -2.42 5.95
C SER A 75 15.17 -1.68 5.13
N LEU A 76 13.91 -1.94 5.44
CA LEU A 76 12.75 -1.27 4.84
C LEU A 76 11.83 -0.72 5.93
N ARG A 77 11.76 0.60 6.04
CA ARG A 77 10.88 1.29 6.98
C ARG A 77 9.85 2.12 6.22
N LEU A 78 8.60 1.74 6.37
CA LEU A 78 7.44 2.33 5.73
C LEU A 78 6.35 2.68 6.75
N ASP A 79 6.69 2.60 8.05
CA ASP A 79 5.79 2.86 9.15
C ASP A 79 5.18 4.27 9.12
N ASP A 80 3.96 4.41 9.61
CA ASP A 80 3.21 5.68 9.68
C ASP A 80 3.09 6.40 8.33
N ASN A 81 2.55 5.70 7.34
CA ASN A 81 2.21 6.25 6.03
C ASN A 81 0.72 6.00 5.71
N ARG A 82 0.34 6.13 4.43
CA ARG A 82 -1.02 5.84 3.93
C ARG A 82 -0.96 4.78 2.83
N PHE A 83 -0.02 3.85 2.94
CA PHE A 83 0.11 2.77 1.98
C PHE A 83 -1.11 1.85 2.07
N ASN A 84 -1.62 1.40 0.94
CA ASN A 84 -2.80 0.55 0.86
C ASN A 84 -2.59 -0.69 -0.02
N GLY A 85 -3.64 -1.48 -0.22
CA GLY A 85 -3.53 -2.74 -0.97
C GLY A 85 -2.81 -3.83 -0.18
N SER A 86 -2.28 -4.84 -0.86
CA SER A 86 -1.64 -5.99 -0.23
C SER A 86 -0.14 -5.79 0.00
N ILE A 87 0.41 -6.50 0.98
CA ILE A 87 1.85 -6.58 1.20
C ILE A 87 2.45 -7.51 0.14
N PRO A 88 3.44 -7.06 -0.67
CA PRO A 88 4.17 -7.92 -1.58
C PRO A 88 4.93 -9.04 -0.85
N ALA A 89 5.17 -10.15 -1.52
CA ALA A 89 5.95 -11.26 -0.96
C ALA A 89 7.46 -10.92 -0.95
N PHE A 90 7.93 -10.24 0.10
CA PHE A 90 9.33 -9.91 0.33
C PHE A 90 10.18 -11.16 0.57
N ASN A 91 10.69 -11.77 -0.51
CA ASN A 91 11.45 -13.02 -0.46
C ASN A 91 12.98 -12.80 -0.40
N GLN A 92 13.42 -11.62 0.00
CA GLN A 92 14.84 -11.29 0.06
C GLN A 92 15.46 -11.80 1.36
N SER A 93 16.41 -12.75 1.24
CA SER A 93 17.13 -13.31 2.39
C SER A 93 18.04 -12.30 3.11
N SER A 94 18.32 -11.16 2.46
CA SER A 94 19.10 -10.04 2.99
C SER A 94 18.30 -9.15 3.95
N LEU A 95 16.96 -9.21 3.93
CA LEU A 95 16.10 -8.36 4.75
C LEU A 95 16.24 -8.72 6.24
N ARG A 96 16.52 -7.72 7.07
CA ARG A 96 16.78 -7.85 8.51
C ARG A 96 15.98 -6.87 9.36
N SER A 97 15.50 -5.79 8.75
CA SER A 97 14.67 -4.78 9.39
C SER A 97 13.52 -4.46 8.45
N PHE A 98 12.30 -4.62 8.94
CA PHE A 98 11.08 -4.41 8.18
C PHE A 98 10.03 -3.80 9.10
N ASN A 99 9.39 -2.70 8.69
CA ASN A 99 8.27 -2.12 9.42
C ASN A 99 7.28 -1.47 8.44
N VAL A 100 6.03 -1.91 8.50
CA VAL A 100 4.89 -1.38 7.72
C VAL A 100 3.72 -1.01 8.63
N SER A 101 3.93 -0.91 9.94
CA SER A 101 2.90 -0.54 10.89
C SER A 101 2.32 0.85 10.63
N GLY A 102 1.10 1.12 11.08
CA GLY A 102 0.47 2.44 10.93
C GLY A 102 0.22 2.80 9.45
N ASN A 103 -0.41 1.90 8.70
CA ASN A 103 -0.78 2.10 7.30
C ASN A 103 -2.22 1.60 7.04
N ASP A 104 -2.69 1.76 5.81
CA ASP A 104 -4.00 1.30 5.34
C ASP A 104 -3.88 -0.03 4.55
N LEU A 105 -2.88 -0.87 4.86
CA LEU A 105 -2.66 -2.13 4.16
C LEU A 105 -3.78 -3.13 4.47
N SER A 106 -4.05 -3.99 3.50
CA SER A 106 -5.23 -4.85 3.45
C SER A 106 -4.92 -6.24 2.88
N GLY A 107 -5.77 -7.20 3.22
CA GLY A 107 -5.66 -8.55 2.71
C GLY A 107 -4.66 -9.41 3.47
N VAL A 108 -4.26 -10.52 2.84
CA VAL A 108 -3.46 -11.56 3.50
C VAL A 108 -2.01 -11.13 3.60
N VAL A 109 -1.41 -11.16 4.78
CA VAL A 109 0.06 -11.05 4.92
C VAL A 109 0.70 -12.33 4.37
N PRO A 110 1.60 -12.26 3.36
CA PRO A 110 2.23 -13.45 2.80
C PRO A 110 3.03 -14.22 3.86
N ILE A 111 2.71 -15.51 4.03
CA ILE A 111 3.42 -16.40 4.95
C ILE A 111 4.61 -16.99 4.22
N ILE A 112 5.72 -16.25 4.22
CA ILE A 112 7.02 -16.65 3.69
C ILE A 112 8.05 -16.55 4.81
N ASP A 113 9.10 -17.37 4.76
CA ASP A 113 10.08 -17.50 5.86
C ASP A 113 10.64 -16.15 6.35
N VAL A 114 10.92 -15.24 5.41
CA VAL A 114 11.42 -13.89 5.73
C VAL A 114 10.40 -13.08 6.52
N LEU A 115 9.15 -12.96 6.05
CA LEU A 115 8.12 -12.17 6.73
C LEU A 115 7.64 -12.82 8.03
N ALA A 116 7.59 -14.14 8.08
CA ALA A 116 7.23 -14.90 9.27
C ALA A 116 8.29 -14.82 10.38
N SER A 117 9.52 -14.40 10.06
CA SER A 117 10.59 -14.20 11.04
C SER A 117 10.46 -12.89 11.84
N PHE A 118 9.65 -11.93 11.39
CA PHE A 118 9.45 -10.67 12.09
C PHE A 118 8.31 -10.77 13.11
N ASP A 119 8.44 -10.00 14.20
CA ASP A 119 7.38 -9.84 15.20
C ASP A 119 6.11 -9.25 14.58
N SER A 120 4.94 -9.66 15.09
CA SER A 120 3.65 -9.16 14.60
C SER A 120 3.48 -7.64 14.74
N SER A 121 4.28 -6.98 15.60
CA SER A 121 4.28 -5.53 15.78
C SER A 121 4.66 -4.77 14.52
N VAL A 122 5.48 -5.34 13.62
CA VAL A 122 5.89 -4.65 12.38
C VAL A 122 4.75 -4.50 11.38
N PHE A 123 3.64 -5.21 11.61
CA PHE A 123 2.42 -5.17 10.81
C PHE A 123 1.25 -4.51 11.56
N ALA A 124 1.49 -4.03 12.80
CA ALA A 124 0.45 -3.45 13.65
C ALA A 124 -0.23 -2.23 12.99
N ASP A 125 -1.38 -1.84 13.52
CA ASP A 125 -2.09 -0.63 13.07
C ASP A 125 -2.40 -0.60 11.56
N ASN A 126 -2.65 -1.78 10.99
CA ASN A 126 -3.20 -1.98 9.65
C ASN A 126 -4.52 -2.77 9.77
N PRO A 127 -5.68 -2.10 9.86
CA PRO A 127 -6.93 -2.71 10.30
C PRO A 127 -7.47 -3.75 9.32
N ALA A 128 -7.08 -3.73 8.04
CA ALA A 128 -7.57 -4.66 7.03
C ALA A 128 -6.61 -5.83 6.75
N LEU A 129 -5.46 -5.90 7.43
CA LEU A 129 -4.57 -7.06 7.33
C LEU A 129 -5.14 -8.26 8.07
N CYS A 130 -4.83 -9.44 7.56
CA CYS A 130 -5.21 -10.70 8.16
C CYS A 130 -4.17 -11.78 7.81
N SER A 131 -3.90 -12.69 8.73
CA SER A 131 -3.09 -13.92 8.59
C SER A 131 -2.85 -14.52 9.97
N ALA A 132 -2.23 -15.69 10.01
CA ALA A 132 -1.68 -16.25 11.24
C ALA A 132 -0.59 -15.36 11.88
N ILE A 133 0.20 -14.63 11.08
CA ILE A 133 1.29 -13.75 11.55
C ILE A 133 0.71 -12.60 12.41
N VAL A 134 -0.36 -11.97 11.94
CA VAL A 134 -1.03 -10.87 12.65
C VAL A 134 -2.14 -11.35 13.60
N ARG A 135 -2.28 -12.67 13.78
CA ARG A 135 -3.30 -13.32 14.63
C ARG A 135 -4.72 -12.84 14.35
N LYS A 136 -5.01 -12.61 13.07
CA LYS A 136 -6.31 -12.12 12.62
C LYS A 136 -6.80 -12.97 11.46
N GLU A 137 -7.98 -13.55 11.62
CA GLU A 137 -8.62 -14.30 10.56
C GLU A 137 -8.99 -13.38 9.41
N CYS A 138 -8.73 -13.85 8.19
CA CYS A 138 -9.23 -13.17 7.01
C CYS A 138 -10.73 -13.39 6.95
N ALA A 139 -11.48 -12.31 6.73
CA ALA A 139 -12.86 -12.42 6.34
C ALA A 139 -12.90 -13.14 4.98
N SER A 140 -12.96 -14.48 5.04
CA SER A 140 -13.49 -15.25 3.93
C SER A 140 -14.88 -14.69 3.64
N ASN A 141 -15.28 -14.67 2.37
CA ASN A 141 -16.70 -14.53 2.04
C ASN A 141 -17.52 -15.41 2.99
N THR A 142 -18.17 -14.82 3.99
CA THR A 142 -19.14 -15.53 4.82
C THR A 142 -20.43 -15.64 4.02
N PHE A 143 -20.48 -16.65 3.15
CA PHE A 143 -21.52 -17.66 3.31
C PHE A 143 -20.85 -19.01 3.54
N PHE A 144 -20.34 -19.21 4.74
CA PHE A 144 -20.33 -20.53 5.37
C PHE A 144 -20.74 -20.34 6.83
N PRO A 145 -21.84 -20.99 7.27
CA PRO A 145 -22.30 -20.87 8.63
C PRO A 145 -21.29 -21.55 9.56
N SER A 146 -20.97 -20.89 10.66
CA SER A 146 -20.22 -21.49 11.74
C SER A 146 -20.96 -22.71 12.27
N ALA A 147 -20.33 -23.88 12.17
CA ALA A 147 -20.69 -25.03 12.99
C ALA A 147 -20.38 -24.68 14.45
N GLY A 148 -21.42 -24.56 15.28
CA GLY A 148 -21.21 -24.25 16.69
C GLY A 148 -22.40 -23.80 17.53
N SER A 149 -23.62 -24.29 17.29
CA SER A 149 -24.58 -24.48 18.39
C SER A 149 -25.53 -25.63 18.06
N SER A 150 -25.58 -26.60 18.98
CA SER A 150 -26.37 -27.84 18.90
C SER A 150 -27.88 -27.55 18.88
N PRO A 151 -28.72 -28.40 18.24
CA PRO A 151 -30.15 -28.19 18.16
C PRO A 151 -30.84 -28.67 19.44
N ALA A 152 -31.67 -27.82 20.04
CA ALA A 152 -32.74 -28.24 20.94
C ALA A 152 -34.08 -28.05 20.22
N ALA A 153 -34.83 -29.14 20.15
CA ALA A 153 -36.09 -29.30 19.45
C ALA A 153 -37.23 -28.41 19.99
N ALA A 154 -38.08 -27.89 19.09
CA ALA A 154 -39.52 -27.74 19.33
C ALA A 154 -40.28 -27.33 18.04
N GLY A 155 -41.20 -28.19 17.60
CA GLY A 155 -42.57 -27.87 17.14
C GLY A 155 -42.79 -26.86 16.00
N ALA A 156 -43.19 -27.37 14.84
CA ALA A 156 -44.00 -26.65 13.84
C ALA A 156 -45.37 -26.23 14.43
N PRO A 157 -46.06 -25.20 13.90
CA PRO A 157 -46.84 -25.36 12.66
C PRO A 157 -46.85 -24.15 11.69
N SER A 158 -47.07 -24.42 10.40
CA SER A 158 -47.38 -23.47 9.31
C SER A 158 -48.90 -23.13 9.28
N PRO A 159 -49.44 -22.37 8.29
CA PRO A 159 -48.95 -21.19 7.56
C PRO A 159 -49.97 -20.00 7.62
N GLY A 160 -49.54 -18.80 7.20
CA GLY A 160 -50.43 -17.65 7.01
C GLY A 160 -49.88 -16.61 6.03
N THR A 161 -50.68 -16.30 5.02
CA THR A 161 -50.47 -15.48 3.81
C THR A 161 -50.37 -13.96 4.09
N THR A 162 -49.78 -13.18 3.16
CA THR A 162 -50.31 -11.89 2.58
C THR A 162 -49.23 -10.86 2.16
N THR A 163 -49.05 -10.71 0.83
CA THR A 163 -48.78 -9.53 -0.05
C THR A 163 -47.97 -8.26 0.38
N ALA A 164 -46.87 -7.98 -0.37
CA ALA A 164 -46.49 -6.78 -1.20
C ALA A 164 -46.52 -5.30 -0.64
N PRO A 165 -45.94 -4.27 -1.34
CA PRO A 165 -44.62 -4.12 -1.99
C PRO A 165 -43.90 -2.73 -1.78
N TYR A 166 -42.67 -2.63 -2.31
CA TYR A 166 -41.87 -1.48 -2.82
C TYR A 166 -42.28 -0.01 -2.62
N GLY A 167 -41.26 0.83 -2.31
CA GLY A 167 -41.27 2.28 -2.60
C GLY A 167 -39.96 3.00 -2.21
N GLY A 168 -39.06 3.21 -3.18
CA GLY A 168 -37.89 4.08 -3.04
C GLY A 168 -38.19 5.57 -3.25
N LYS A 169 -37.32 6.46 -2.78
CA LYS A 169 -37.22 7.87 -3.22
C LYS A 169 -35.85 8.48 -2.92
N PHE A 170 -35.31 9.12 -3.96
CA PHE A 170 -34.14 9.99 -4.11
C PHE A 170 -34.16 11.22 -3.18
N LEU A 171 -32.99 11.78 -2.85
CA LEU A 171 -32.66 13.22 -2.97
C LEU A 171 -31.12 13.46 -2.98
N PRO A 172 -30.60 14.47 -3.73
CA PRO A 172 -29.17 14.76 -3.90
C PRO A 172 -28.68 16.03 -3.17
N GLY A 173 -27.36 16.18 -3.05
CA GLY A 173 -26.68 17.50 -3.02
C GLY A 173 -25.81 17.78 -1.79
N LEU A 174 -24.50 18.01 -1.99
CA LEU A 174 -23.89 19.36 -1.96
C LEU A 174 -22.35 19.27 -2.02
N VAL A 175 -21.80 20.16 -2.85
CA VAL A 175 -20.38 20.43 -3.13
C VAL A 175 -19.91 21.53 -2.17
N SER A 176 -18.68 21.46 -1.64
CA SER A 176 -17.65 22.53 -1.78
C SER A 176 -16.41 22.39 -0.88
N PRO A 177 -15.28 23.07 -1.24
CA PRO A 177 -13.91 22.70 -0.89
C PRO A 177 -13.23 23.68 0.08
N SER A 178 -12.03 23.34 0.58
CA SER A 178 -10.93 24.24 1.06
C SER A 178 -9.94 23.40 1.92
N ARG A 179 -8.63 23.63 2.04
CA ARG A 179 -7.70 24.67 1.60
C ARG A 179 -6.29 24.06 1.69
N VAL A 180 -5.45 24.36 0.70
CA VAL A 180 -4.01 24.09 0.69
C VAL A 180 -3.30 25.08 1.62
N SER A 181 -2.36 24.60 2.45
CA SER A 181 -1.37 25.46 3.09
C SER A 181 0.01 24.83 2.95
N ARG A 182 0.83 25.42 2.08
CA ARG A 182 2.24 25.03 1.85
C ARG A 182 3.10 25.61 2.97
N LYS A 183 3.78 24.76 3.74
CA LYS A 183 4.97 25.16 4.51
C LYS A 183 6.20 24.57 3.82
N LYS A 184 7.14 25.44 3.50
CA LYS A 184 8.45 25.11 2.92
C LYS A 184 9.32 24.46 4.02
N GLY A 185 9.84 23.27 3.77
CA GLY A 185 10.84 22.58 4.59
C GLY A 185 12.18 22.53 3.86
N SER A 186 13.26 22.76 4.61
CA SER A 186 14.65 22.87 4.15
C SER A 186 15.28 21.48 3.96
N PHE A 187 16.07 21.31 2.90
CA PHE A 187 16.82 20.09 2.60
C PHE A 187 18.28 20.25 3.07
N SER A 188 18.78 19.31 3.87
CA SER A 188 20.21 19.12 4.11
C SER A 188 20.66 17.82 3.45
N LEU A 189 21.45 17.92 2.39
CA LEU A 189 22.19 16.82 1.81
C LEU A 189 23.54 16.75 2.53
N TYR A 190 23.78 15.67 3.29
CA TYR A 190 25.13 15.31 3.70
C TYR A 190 25.58 14.14 2.81
N SER A 191 26.56 14.42 1.94
CA SER A 191 27.33 13.39 1.27
C SER A 191 28.44 12.96 2.22
N CYS A 192 28.45 11.69 2.60
CA CYS A 192 29.69 11.02 2.99
C CYS A 192 30.37 10.48 1.73
#